data_AF-A0A5S3Z182-F1
#
_entry.id   AF-A0A5S3Z182-F1
#
_cell.length_a   1.000
_cell.length_b   1.000
_cell.length_c   1.000
_cell.angle_alpha   90.00
_cell.angle_beta   90.00
_cell.angle_gamma   90.00
#
_symmetry.space_group_name_H-M   'P 1'
#
loop_
_entity.id
_entity.type
_entity.pdbx_description
1 polymer ?
#
loop_
_entity_poly.entity_id
_entity_poly.type
_entity_poly.pdbx_seq_one_letter_code
_entity_poly.pdbx_strand_id
1 'polypeptide(L)'
;MILMTINVIAQTFQSHQLIQLANEAARFLEATPKHILPIASQFMGSGVYALYYNGADKDYAGIGNVPIYVGKAVPTGARTGSMVRKEEPKLKSRLNEHARSIQQASNLKIADFKCQFMIIPVDMSAIIPVVESMLINKYRPIWNTQIDGFGNHDPGKGRYEQARSAWDRKHPGRKWADKLQS
;
A
#
# COMPACT_ATOMS: atom_id res chain seq x y z
N MET A 1 29.52 20.94 -35.06
CA MET A 1 29.01 19.96 -34.09
C MET A 1 27.49 19.93 -34.24
N ILE A 2 26.94 18.90 -34.89
CA ILE A 2 25.49 18.83 -35.16
C ILE A 2 24.81 18.32 -33.89
N LEU A 3 23.98 19.16 -33.26
CA LEU A 3 23.10 18.74 -32.16
C LEU A 3 22.02 17.82 -32.74
N MET A 4 22.19 16.51 -32.58
CA MET A 4 21.10 15.57 -32.83
C MET A 4 20.00 15.80 -31.80
N THR A 5 18.83 16.23 -32.27
CA THR A 5 17.64 16.38 -31.45
C THR A 5 17.03 15.00 -31.19
N ILE A 6 16.82 14.65 -29.92
CA ILE A 6 16.22 13.38 -29.53
C ILE A 6 14.72 13.40 -29.85
N ASN A 7 14.25 12.46 -30.67
CA ASN A 7 12.82 12.26 -30.90
C ASN A 7 12.21 11.46 -29.74
N VAL A 8 11.57 12.15 -28.80
CA VAL A 8 10.94 11.54 -27.62
C VAL A 8 9.83 10.56 -27.98
N ILE A 9 9.08 10.79 -29.07
CA ILE A 9 7.98 9.90 -29.48
C ILE A 9 8.53 8.51 -29.81
N ALA A 10 9.65 8.45 -30.54
CA ALA A 10 10.32 7.18 -30.87
C ALA A 10 10.91 6.46 -29.64
N GLN A 11 11.09 7.17 -28.52
CA GLN A 11 11.57 6.62 -27.25
C GLN A 11 10.43 6.35 -26.25
N THR A 12 9.18 6.56 -26.64
CA THR A 12 8.02 6.42 -25.74
C THR A 12 7.35 5.07 -25.93
N PHE A 13 7.42 4.21 -24.92
CA PHE A 13 6.63 2.97 -24.89
C PHE A 13 5.18 3.25 -24.47
N GLN A 14 4.22 2.68 -25.22
CA GLN A 14 2.79 2.73 -24.90
C GLN A 14 2.20 1.33 -24.99
N SER A 15 1.35 0.96 -24.03
CA SER A 15 0.60 -0.31 -24.06
C SER A 15 -0.81 -0.13 -23.52
N HIS A 16 -1.79 -0.38 -24.39
CA HIS A 16 -3.21 -0.41 -24.01
C HIS A 16 -3.53 -1.62 -23.12
N GLN A 17 -2.77 -2.71 -23.26
CA GLN A 17 -2.92 -3.92 -22.45
C GLN A 17 -2.61 -3.64 -20.97
N LEU A 18 -1.62 -2.78 -20.67
CA LEU A 18 -1.36 -2.36 -19.30
C LEU A 18 -2.57 -1.63 -18.71
N ILE A 19 -3.21 -0.73 -19.47
CA ILE A 19 -4.43 -0.04 -19.01
C ILE A 19 -5.56 -1.04 -18.74
N GLN A 20 -5.71 -2.07 -19.57
CA GLN A 20 -6.71 -3.12 -19.36
C GLN A 20 -6.41 -3.96 -18.10
N LEU A 21 -5.15 -4.34 -17.87
CA LEU A 21 -4.71 -5.02 -16.65
C LEU A 21 -5.06 -4.23 -15.39
N ALA A 22 -4.87 -2.90 -15.41
CA ALA A 22 -5.30 -1.98 -14.35
C ALA A 22 -6.77 -2.17 -13.99
N ASN A 23 -7.62 -2.10 -15.01
CA ASN A 23 -9.06 -2.13 -14.86
C ASN A 23 -9.54 -3.51 -14.40
N GLU A 24 -8.93 -4.58 -14.91
CA GLU A 24 -9.18 -5.94 -14.47
C GLU A 24 -8.83 -6.14 -13.00
N ALA A 25 -7.62 -5.76 -12.60
CA ALA A 25 -7.18 -5.87 -11.21
C ALA A 25 -8.09 -5.06 -10.26
N ALA A 26 -8.51 -3.86 -10.66
CA ALA A 26 -9.43 -3.05 -9.88
C ALA A 26 -10.80 -3.71 -9.71
N ARG A 27 -11.40 -4.22 -10.80
CA ARG A 27 -12.66 -4.95 -10.74
C ARG A 27 -12.55 -6.22 -9.89
N PHE A 28 -11.44 -6.94 -10.03
CA PHE A 28 -11.18 -8.13 -9.21
C PHE A 28 -11.12 -7.75 -7.72
N LEU A 29 -10.37 -6.69 -7.35
CA LEU A 29 -10.31 -6.23 -5.97
C LEU A 29 -11.69 -5.85 -5.43
N GLU A 30 -12.46 -5.07 -6.20
CA GLU A 30 -13.81 -4.62 -5.85
C GLU A 30 -14.75 -5.82 -5.60
N ALA A 31 -14.61 -6.90 -6.37
CA ALA A 31 -15.39 -8.13 -6.24
C ALA A 31 -14.95 -9.04 -5.08
N THR A 32 -13.74 -8.85 -4.52
CA THR A 32 -13.30 -9.65 -3.37
C THR A 32 -14.10 -9.32 -2.10
N PRO A 33 -14.28 -10.25 -1.15
CA PRO A 33 -14.96 -9.93 0.11
C PRO A 33 -14.20 -8.88 0.94
N LYS A 34 -14.94 -7.96 1.58
CA LYS A 34 -14.37 -7.10 2.63
C LYS A 34 -14.22 -7.90 3.92
N HIS A 35 -13.03 -7.91 4.48
CA HIS A 35 -12.71 -8.57 5.74
C HIS A 35 -12.48 -7.55 6.86
N ILE A 36 -12.78 -7.95 8.10
CA ILE A 36 -12.35 -7.20 9.28
C ILE A 36 -10.82 -7.19 9.38
N LEU A 37 -10.26 -6.11 9.94
CA LEU A 37 -8.83 -5.99 10.22
C LEU A 37 -8.62 -6.02 11.75
N PRO A 38 -7.67 -6.80 12.30
CA PRO A 38 -6.82 -7.78 11.61
C PRO A 38 -7.62 -9.01 11.14
N ILE A 39 -7.14 -9.64 10.05
CA ILE A 39 -7.70 -10.91 9.60
C ILE A 39 -7.32 -11.99 10.61
N ALA A 40 -8.25 -12.85 11.03
CA ALA A 40 -7.94 -13.98 11.91
C ALA A 40 -7.23 -15.12 11.17
N SER A 41 -7.83 -15.62 10.08
CA SER A 41 -7.38 -16.80 9.32
C SER A 41 -5.99 -16.64 8.69
N GLN A 42 -5.16 -17.67 8.81
CA GLN A 42 -3.87 -17.71 8.12
C GLN A 42 -4.06 -17.92 6.62
N PHE A 43 -3.17 -17.31 5.82
CA PHE A 43 -3.07 -17.55 4.39
C PHE A 43 -1.67 -17.21 3.90
N MET A 44 -1.27 -17.88 2.82
CA MET A 44 0.00 -17.65 2.14
C MET A 44 -0.23 -16.73 0.95
N GLY A 45 0.80 -15.99 0.54
CA GLY A 45 0.74 -15.18 -0.67
C GLY A 45 1.32 -13.77 -0.52
N SER A 46 1.67 -13.23 -1.69
CA SER A 46 2.05 -11.85 -1.92
C SER A 46 1.01 -11.20 -2.83
N GLY A 47 0.92 -9.88 -2.87
CA GLY A 47 -0.08 -9.21 -3.67
C GLY A 47 -0.36 -7.79 -3.23
N VAL A 48 -1.59 -7.34 -3.46
CA VAL A 48 -2.06 -5.97 -3.23
C VAL A 48 -3.26 -5.98 -2.31
N TYR A 49 -3.39 -4.95 -1.47
CA TYR A 49 -4.50 -4.78 -0.54
C TYR A 49 -4.97 -3.33 -0.52
N ALA A 50 -6.23 -3.15 -0.12
CA ALA A 50 -6.86 -1.88 0.16
C ALA A 50 -7.41 -1.89 1.59
N LEU A 51 -7.23 -0.77 2.30
CA LEU A 51 -7.85 -0.51 3.59
C LEU A 51 -9.00 0.47 3.41
N TYR A 52 -10.08 0.26 4.15
CA TYR A 52 -11.27 1.10 4.17
C TYR A 52 -11.53 1.57 5.59
N TYR A 53 -11.94 2.82 5.75
CA TYR A 53 -12.27 3.42 7.03
C TYR A 53 -13.74 3.85 7.04
N ASN A 54 -14.43 3.54 8.13
CA ASN A 54 -15.83 3.94 8.34
C ASN A 54 -16.08 4.47 9.76
N GLY A 55 -15.06 5.10 10.35
CA GLY A 55 -15.14 5.70 11.68
C GLY A 55 -15.55 7.17 11.64
N ALA A 56 -15.44 7.84 12.79
CA ALA A 56 -15.98 9.17 13.01
C ALA A 56 -14.97 10.34 12.84
N ASP A 57 -13.72 10.09 12.43
CA ASP A 57 -12.75 11.17 12.16
C ASP A 57 -13.30 12.07 11.03
N LYS A 58 -13.54 13.35 11.35
CA LYS A 58 -14.17 14.32 10.45
C LYS A 58 -13.33 14.59 9.21
N ASP A 59 -12.00 14.47 9.31
CA ASP A 59 -11.11 14.67 8.16
C ASP A 59 -11.23 13.52 7.15
N TYR A 60 -11.85 12.41 7.56
CA TYR A 60 -12.15 11.24 6.71
C TYR A 60 -13.65 11.11 6.41
N ALA A 61 -14.45 12.10 6.81
CA ALA A 61 -15.87 12.14 6.44
C ALA A 61 -16.00 12.20 4.91
N GLY A 62 -16.88 11.38 4.36
CA GLY A 62 -17.18 11.37 2.92
C GLY A 62 -16.27 10.50 2.04
N ILE A 63 -15.26 9.80 2.59
CA ILE A 63 -14.49 8.80 1.81
C ILE A 63 -15.40 7.67 1.29
N GLY A 64 -16.46 7.33 2.04
CA GLY A 64 -17.46 6.35 1.63
C GLY A 64 -16.84 4.97 1.39
N ASN A 65 -17.06 4.42 0.19
CA ASN A 65 -16.54 3.10 -0.19
C ASN A 65 -15.17 3.15 -0.90
N VAL A 66 -14.51 4.31 -0.93
CA VAL A 66 -13.16 4.45 -1.50
C VAL A 66 -12.10 3.98 -0.49
N PRO A 67 -11.01 3.32 -0.91
CA PRO A 67 -9.92 2.99 0.00
C PRO A 67 -9.33 4.24 0.67
N ILE A 68 -9.04 4.15 1.97
CA ILE A 68 -8.25 5.16 2.68
C ILE A 68 -6.74 4.97 2.39
N TYR A 69 -6.34 3.72 2.12
CA TYR A 69 -4.98 3.34 1.75
C TYR A 69 -4.97 2.13 0.82
N VAL A 70 -4.04 2.12 -0.12
CA VAL A 70 -3.68 0.96 -0.96
C VAL A 70 -2.20 0.68 -0.77
N GLY A 71 -1.86 -0.59 -0.64
CA GLY A 71 -0.46 -1.01 -0.52
C GLY A 71 -0.22 -2.40 -1.07
N LYS A 72 1.05 -2.78 -1.14
CA LYS A 72 1.50 -4.09 -1.61
C LYS A 72 2.32 -4.87 -0.58
N ALA A 73 2.46 -6.16 -0.84
CA ALA A 73 3.45 -7.02 -0.22
C ALA A 73 4.07 -7.91 -1.32
N VAL A 74 5.38 -7.85 -1.49
CA VAL A 74 6.12 -8.58 -2.53
C VAL A 74 6.85 -9.80 -1.94
N PRO A 75 7.06 -10.88 -2.72
CA PRO A 75 7.78 -12.06 -2.22
C PRO A 75 9.26 -11.74 -1.96
N THR A 76 9.91 -12.53 -1.09
CA THR A 76 11.36 -12.38 -0.85
C THR A 76 12.13 -12.67 -2.14
N GLY A 77 13.18 -11.90 -2.40
CA GLY A 77 14.00 -12.07 -3.60
C GLY A 77 13.39 -11.49 -4.88
N ALA A 78 12.18 -10.91 -4.82
CA ALA A 78 11.58 -10.21 -5.97
C ALA A 78 12.49 -9.08 -6.50
N ARG A 79 13.21 -8.39 -5.60
CA ARG A 79 14.13 -7.31 -5.95
C ARG A 79 15.41 -7.79 -6.65
N THR A 80 15.84 -9.02 -6.43
CA THR A 80 17.11 -9.55 -6.97
C THR A 80 16.91 -10.58 -8.08
N GLY A 81 15.66 -10.89 -8.45
CA GLY A 81 15.32 -11.97 -9.39
C GLY A 81 15.51 -13.38 -8.82
N SER A 82 15.99 -13.50 -7.58
CA SER A 82 16.24 -14.78 -6.89
C SER A 82 15.01 -15.22 -6.08
N MET A 83 13.85 -15.29 -6.74
CA MET A 83 12.61 -15.68 -6.05
C MET A 83 12.71 -17.13 -5.58
N VAL A 84 12.63 -17.33 -4.26
CA VAL A 84 12.46 -18.66 -3.68
C VAL A 84 11.02 -19.07 -3.99
N ARG A 85 10.81 -20.23 -4.63
CA ARG A 85 9.47 -20.77 -4.98
C ARG A 85 8.64 -21.23 -3.75
N LYS A 86 8.98 -20.75 -2.55
CA LYS A 86 8.26 -21.06 -1.34
C LYS A 86 7.22 -19.97 -1.12
N GLU A 87 5.97 -20.36 -1.01
CA GLU A 87 4.92 -19.42 -0.62
C GLU A 87 5.21 -18.90 0.81
N GLU A 88 5.07 -17.59 0.99
CA GLU A 88 5.27 -16.89 2.27
C GLU A 88 4.01 -16.07 2.60
N PRO A 89 3.65 -15.88 3.88
CA PRO A 89 2.47 -15.10 4.28
C PRO A 89 2.76 -13.58 4.24
N LYS A 90 3.34 -13.06 3.15
CA LYS A 90 3.80 -11.66 3.04
C LYS A 90 2.65 -10.68 3.20
N LEU A 91 1.54 -10.92 2.50
CA LEU A 91 0.38 -10.04 2.51
C LEU A 91 -0.29 -10.00 3.90
N LYS A 92 -0.50 -11.18 4.50
CA LYS A 92 -0.99 -11.34 5.88
C LYS A 92 -0.10 -10.60 6.89
N SER A 93 1.22 -10.77 6.78
CA SER A 93 2.19 -10.12 7.68
C SER A 93 2.12 -8.60 7.55
N ARG A 94 2.04 -8.09 6.31
CA ARG A 94 1.94 -6.67 6.04
C ARG A 94 0.64 -6.06 6.57
N LEU A 95 -0.50 -6.72 6.37
CA LEU A 95 -1.79 -6.29 6.93
C LEU A 95 -1.75 -6.25 8.47
N ASN A 96 -1.09 -7.21 9.11
CA ASN A 96 -0.91 -7.21 10.56
C ASN A 96 -0.02 -6.07 11.05
N GLU A 97 1.04 -5.69 10.32
CA GLU A 97 1.84 -4.51 10.65
C GLU A 97 1.00 -3.22 10.61
N HIS A 98 0.15 -3.08 9.59
CA HIS A 98 -0.78 -1.96 9.47
C HIS A 98 -1.82 -1.96 10.59
N ALA A 99 -2.38 -3.12 10.93
CA ALA A 99 -3.31 -3.25 12.05
C ALA A 99 -2.67 -2.78 13.37
N ARG A 100 -1.42 -3.20 13.65
CA ARG A 100 -0.67 -2.74 14.83
C ARG A 100 -0.38 -1.25 14.81
N SER A 101 -0.13 -0.65 13.64
CA SER A 101 0.08 0.79 13.51
C SER A 101 -1.19 1.57 13.82
N ILE A 102 -2.34 1.11 13.33
CA ILE A 102 -3.66 1.68 13.62
C ILE A 102 -4.00 1.53 15.11
N GLN A 103 -3.75 0.36 15.71
CA GLN A 103 -4.00 0.11 17.12
C GLN A 103 -3.12 0.95 18.07
N GLN A 104 -1.94 1.37 17.61
CA GLN A 104 -1.08 2.26 18.38
C GLN A 104 -1.54 3.72 18.32
N ALA A 105 -2.24 4.13 17.26
CA ALA A 105 -2.71 5.51 17.14
C ALA A 105 -3.81 5.81 18.18
N SER A 106 -3.65 6.91 18.92
CA SER A 106 -4.57 7.27 20.01
C SER A 106 -5.97 7.71 19.56
N ASN A 107 -6.09 8.11 18.30
CA ASN A 107 -7.32 8.67 17.72
C ASN A 107 -7.95 7.79 16.63
N LEU A 108 -7.49 6.54 16.47
CA LEU A 108 -8.08 5.58 15.54
C LEU A 108 -8.55 4.34 16.30
N LYS A 109 -9.67 3.75 15.85
CA LYS A 109 -10.18 2.47 16.36
C LYS A 109 -10.06 1.43 15.27
N ILE A 110 -9.39 0.32 15.56
CA ILE A 110 -9.20 -0.76 14.59
C ILE A 110 -10.54 -1.35 14.08
N ALA A 111 -11.59 -1.32 14.90
CA ALA A 111 -12.94 -1.77 14.54
C ALA A 111 -13.57 -0.96 13.39
N ASP A 112 -13.09 0.26 13.15
CA ASP A 112 -13.57 1.12 12.06
C ASP A 112 -12.90 0.79 10.72
N PHE A 113 -11.98 -0.20 10.69
CA PHE A 113 -11.24 -0.59 9.50
C PHE A 113 -11.63 -1.95 8.94
N LYS A 114 -11.71 -2.00 7.61
CA LYS A 114 -11.84 -3.23 6.83
C LYS A 114 -10.72 -3.29 5.78
N CYS A 115 -10.48 -4.48 5.25
CA CYS A 115 -9.55 -4.67 4.14
C CYS A 115 -10.14 -5.53 3.02
N GLN A 116 -9.69 -5.28 1.80
CA GLN A 116 -9.79 -6.21 0.66
C GLN A 116 -8.38 -6.50 0.19
N PHE A 117 -8.17 -7.67 -0.40
CA PHE A 117 -6.86 -8.04 -0.90
C PHE A 117 -6.97 -9.02 -2.05
N MET A 118 -5.96 -9.02 -2.91
CA MET A 118 -5.75 -9.99 -3.97
C MET A 118 -4.38 -10.63 -3.79
N ILE A 119 -4.32 -11.95 -3.90
CA ILE A 119 -3.06 -12.69 -3.97
C ILE A 119 -2.66 -12.76 -5.44
N ILE A 120 -1.41 -12.40 -5.74
CA ILE A 120 -0.83 -12.50 -7.08
C ILE A 120 0.20 -13.64 -7.05
N PRO A 121 0.08 -14.63 -7.96
CA PRO A 121 1.04 -15.73 -8.06
C PRO A 121 2.51 -15.26 -8.15
N VAL A 122 3.43 -16.08 -7.63
CA VAL A 122 4.85 -15.70 -7.50
C VAL A 122 5.51 -15.43 -8.86
N ASP A 123 5.16 -16.22 -9.87
CA ASP A 123 5.58 -16.05 -11.28
C ASP A 123 5.06 -14.75 -11.90
N MET A 124 3.94 -14.23 -11.40
CA MET A 124 3.37 -12.93 -11.78
C MET A 124 3.79 -11.78 -10.86
N SER A 125 4.70 -11.99 -9.90
CA SER A 125 4.98 -10.98 -8.86
C SER A 125 5.50 -9.63 -9.39
N ALA A 126 6.05 -9.59 -10.60
CA ALA A 126 6.48 -8.37 -11.27
C ALA A 126 5.34 -7.36 -11.50
N ILE A 127 4.07 -7.81 -11.58
CA ILE A 127 2.94 -6.90 -11.75
C ILE A 127 2.44 -6.30 -10.43
N ILE A 128 2.85 -6.82 -9.27
CA ILE A 128 2.38 -6.34 -7.95
C ILE A 128 2.60 -4.81 -7.79
N PRO A 129 3.80 -4.23 -8.08
CA PRO A 129 4.01 -2.79 -7.99
C PRO A 129 3.21 -1.98 -9.01
N VAL A 130 2.95 -2.55 -10.19
CA VAL A 130 2.18 -1.92 -11.26
C VAL A 130 0.72 -1.81 -10.83
N VAL A 131 0.13 -2.91 -10.36
CA VAL A 131 -1.25 -2.96 -9.86
C VAL A 131 -1.47 -2.02 -8.68
N GLU A 132 -0.56 -1.99 -7.70
CA GLU A 132 -0.64 -1.04 -6.58
C GLU A 132 -0.69 0.41 -7.09
N SER A 133 0.23 0.77 -7.98
CA SER A 133 0.34 2.13 -8.52
C SER A 133 -0.91 2.53 -9.30
N MET A 134 -1.48 1.60 -10.06
CA MET A 134 -2.74 1.78 -10.79
C MET A 134 -3.93 2.02 -9.86
N LEU A 135 -4.05 1.24 -8.78
CA LEU A 135 -5.13 1.41 -7.81
C LEU A 135 -4.97 2.71 -7.02
N ILE A 136 -3.75 3.11 -6.65
CA ILE A 136 -3.48 4.43 -6.05
C ILE A 136 -3.90 5.55 -7.02
N ASN A 137 -3.57 5.43 -8.31
CA ASN A 137 -3.97 6.43 -9.31
C ASN A 137 -5.49 6.46 -9.54
N LYS A 138 -6.16 5.31 -9.53
CA LYS A 138 -7.61 5.19 -9.70
C LYS A 138 -8.38 5.80 -8.53
N TYR A 139 -8.03 5.41 -7.31
CA TYR A 139 -8.82 5.76 -6.12
C TYR A 139 -8.32 7.00 -5.37
N ARG A 140 -7.08 7.42 -5.63
CA ARG A 140 -6.39 8.53 -4.94
C ARG A 140 -6.57 8.46 -3.41
N PRO A 141 -6.21 7.33 -2.75
CA PRO A 141 -6.46 7.15 -1.32
C PRO A 141 -5.73 8.22 -0.50
N ILE A 142 -6.40 8.79 0.50
CA ILE A 142 -5.87 9.95 1.24
C ILE A 142 -4.54 9.64 1.94
N TRP A 143 -4.33 8.44 2.48
CA TRP A 143 -3.06 8.02 3.10
C TRP A 143 -1.95 7.67 2.12
N ASN A 144 -2.25 7.63 0.82
CA ASN A 144 -1.24 7.51 -0.24
C ASN A 144 -0.89 8.87 -0.83
N THR A 145 -1.87 9.78 -0.98
CA THR A 145 -1.70 10.98 -1.81
C THR A 145 -1.69 12.31 -1.07
N GLN A 146 -2.19 12.38 0.16
CA GLN A 146 -2.32 13.64 0.91
C GLN A 146 -1.68 13.57 2.30
N ILE A 147 -1.84 12.44 2.99
CA ILE A 147 -1.34 12.21 4.35
C ILE A 147 -0.33 11.07 4.29
N ASP A 148 0.92 11.43 4.01
CA ASP A 148 1.99 10.48 3.75
C ASP A 148 2.53 9.79 5.03
N GLY A 149 3.17 8.64 4.84
CA GLY A 149 3.94 7.96 5.88
C GLY A 149 3.24 6.86 6.68
N PHE A 150 1.98 6.54 6.39
CA PHE A 150 1.32 5.36 6.96
C PHE A 150 2.11 4.06 6.69
N GLY A 151 2.63 3.93 5.47
CA GLY A 151 3.43 2.79 5.01
C GLY A 151 4.83 2.67 5.62
N ASN A 152 5.28 3.66 6.40
CA ASN A 152 6.65 3.70 6.91
C ASN A 152 6.90 2.65 7.99
N HIS A 153 8.14 2.17 8.03
CA HIS A 153 8.67 1.36 9.13
C HIS A 153 9.49 2.24 10.07
N ASP A 154 9.81 1.72 11.26
CA ASP A 154 10.87 2.28 12.10
C ASP A 154 12.15 2.41 11.25
N PRO A 155 12.70 3.62 11.08
CA PRO A 155 13.90 3.80 10.30
C PRO A 155 15.13 3.21 11.01
N GLY A 156 15.04 2.86 12.29
CA GLY A 156 16.12 2.25 13.04
C GLY A 156 17.24 3.23 13.40
N LYS A 157 18.27 2.72 14.08
CA LYS A 157 19.36 3.51 14.65
C LYS A 157 20.06 4.35 13.58
N GLY A 158 20.33 5.62 13.89
CA GLY A 158 21.05 6.56 13.02
C GLY A 158 20.17 7.27 11.98
N ARG A 159 18.86 7.03 11.98
CA ARG A 159 17.92 7.71 11.07
C ARG A 159 16.80 8.46 11.80
N TYR A 160 16.99 8.74 13.09
CA TYR A 160 16.00 9.44 13.92
C TYR A 160 16.02 10.97 13.76
N GLU A 161 17.00 11.51 13.04
CA GLU A 161 17.04 12.93 12.67
C GLU A 161 16.03 13.27 11.55
N GLN A 162 15.36 12.27 10.99
CA GLN A 162 14.34 12.47 9.97
C GLN A 162 13.09 13.11 10.58
N ALA A 163 12.38 13.91 9.77
CA ALA A 163 11.12 14.51 10.15
C ALA A 163 10.02 13.45 10.31
N ARG A 164 9.14 13.68 11.28
CA ARG A 164 7.91 12.91 11.47
C ARG A 164 7.02 13.05 10.22
N SER A 165 6.38 11.95 9.80
CA SER A 165 5.48 11.97 8.64
C SER A 165 4.17 12.71 8.93
N ALA A 166 3.43 13.12 7.88
CA ALA A 166 2.13 13.75 8.08
C ALA A 166 1.15 12.81 8.79
N TRP A 167 1.19 11.51 8.46
CA TRP A 167 0.37 10.50 9.12
C TRP A 167 0.71 10.38 10.62
N ASP A 168 1.99 10.36 11.00
CA ASP A 168 2.41 10.28 12.41
C ASP A 168 2.09 11.55 13.22
N ARG A 169 2.06 12.72 12.58
CA ARG A 169 1.58 13.96 13.23
C ARG A 169 0.08 13.91 13.47
N LYS A 170 -0.71 13.47 12.49
CA LYS A 170 -2.19 13.38 12.62
C LYS A 170 -2.63 12.21 13.51
N HIS A 171 -1.90 11.10 13.50
CA HIS A 171 -2.21 9.86 14.22
C HIS A 171 -1.06 9.47 15.17
N PRO A 172 -0.88 10.20 16.28
CA PRO A 172 0.20 9.95 17.21
C PRO A 172 0.04 8.60 17.91
N GLY A 173 1.16 7.93 18.20
CA GLY A 173 1.19 6.72 19.03
C GLY A 173 2.17 5.63 18.60
N ARG A 174 2.69 5.67 17.36
CA ARG A 174 3.82 4.81 16.96
C ARG A 174 5.08 5.22 17.72
N LYS A 175 5.52 4.42 18.69
CA LYS A 175 6.65 4.74 19.59
C LYS A 175 7.94 5.14 18.90
N TRP A 176 8.20 4.63 17.69
CA TRP A 176 9.40 4.99 16.93
C TRP A 176 9.28 6.36 16.28
N ALA A 177 8.07 6.81 15.95
CA ALA A 177 7.82 8.15 15.39
C ALA A 177 8.01 9.25 16.44
N ASP A 178 7.86 8.92 17.73
CA ASP A 178 8.16 9.83 18.84
C ASP A 178 9.65 10.17 18.96
N LYS A 179 10.51 9.32 18.40
CA LYS A 179 11.96 9.54 18.35
C LYS A 179 12.39 10.40 17.16
N LEU A 180 11.49 10.65 16.20
CA LEU A 180 11.75 11.49 15.03
C LEU A 180 11.66 12.98 15.39
N GLN A 181 12.35 13.80 14.62
CA GLN A 181 12.24 15.25 14.75
C GLN A 181 10.83 15.73 14.36
N SER A 182 10.33 16.74 15.06
CA SER A 182 8.99 17.32 14.90
C SER A 182 8.78 17.95 13.54
#